data_AF-A0ABD1CX15-F1
#
_entry.id   AF-A0ABD1CX15-F1
#
_cell.length_a   1.000
_cell.length_b   1.000
_cell.length_c   1.000
_cell.angle_alpha   90.00
_cell.angle_beta   90.00
_cell.angle_gamma   90.00
#
_symmetry.space_group_name_H-M   'P 1'
#
loop_
_entity.id
_entity.type
_entity.pdbx_description
1 polymer ?
#
loop_
_entity_poly.entity_id
_entity_poly.type
_entity_poly.pdbx_seq_one_letter_code
_entity_poly.pdbx_strand_id
1 'polypeptide(L)'
;MKFLILIAVLGISGCLAEYNKQQMRKIMDAARPCYQKLDIPTDSDMLERLAYRKNVTYSEKEVEFMLCFQQNFGLYDTEGNLRPDAMVEFCMKNPKMDRTQVTEAINLCVKKCNDLPLLERARKIYDCFFDSKQAWF
;
A
#
# COMPACT_ATOMS: atom_id res chain seq x y z
N MET A 1 -48.75 0.97 13.42
CA MET A 1 -48.05 1.45 12.20
C MET A 1 -46.58 1.59 12.60
N LYS A 2 -45.70 0.59 12.49
CA LYS A 2 -45.17 -0.10 11.29
C LYS A 2 -44.71 0.87 10.20
N PHE A 3 -43.39 0.87 10.00
CA PHE A 3 -42.61 1.48 8.92
C PHE A 3 -42.60 2.99 8.83
N LEU A 4 -41.63 3.64 9.46
CA LEU A 4 -41.06 4.87 8.90
C LEU A 4 -39.57 4.98 9.27
N ILE A 5 -38.76 4.93 8.20
CA ILE A 5 -37.43 5.54 8.05
C ILE A 5 -36.26 4.70 8.58
N LEU A 6 -36.13 3.55 7.93
CA LEU A 6 -34.92 2.79 7.69
C LEU A 6 -34.08 3.51 6.61
N ILE A 7 -33.66 4.77 6.83
CA ILE A 7 -32.80 5.53 5.89
C ILE A 7 -31.85 6.44 6.70
N ALA A 8 -30.84 5.85 7.30
CA ALA A 8 -29.61 6.54 7.68
C ALA A 8 -28.37 5.65 7.43
N VAL A 9 -28.49 4.70 6.50
CA VAL A 9 -27.34 4.02 5.88
C VAL A 9 -27.11 4.66 4.52
N LEU A 10 -26.86 5.97 4.52
CA LEU A 10 -26.38 6.69 3.35
C LEU A 10 -24.91 7.01 3.56
N GLY A 11 -24.07 6.16 2.97
CA GLY A 11 -22.97 6.67 2.14
C GLY A 11 -21.70 7.15 2.82
N ILE A 12 -21.26 6.52 3.92
CA ILE A 12 -19.85 6.62 4.35
C ILE A 12 -19.18 5.23 4.30
N SER A 13 -19.53 4.41 3.31
CA SER A 13 -18.59 3.38 2.85
C SER A 13 -17.55 4.13 2.02
N GLY A 14 -16.45 4.47 2.68
CA GLY A 14 -15.47 5.45 2.20
C GLY A 14 -15.07 5.27 0.74
N CYS A 15 -14.84 6.40 0.08
CA CYS A 15 -14.02 6.53 -1.12
C CYS A 15 -12.57 6.08 -0.83
N LEU A 16 -12.37 4.83 -0.44
CA LEU A 16 -11.07 4.19 -0.64
C LEU A 16 -11.07 3.78 -2.09
N ALA A 17 -10.32 4.51 -2.92
CA ALA A 17 -10.14 4.16 -4.31
C ALA A 17 -9.70 2.69 -4.42
N GLU A 18 -10.62 1.85 -4.88
CA GLU A 18 -10.36 0.45 -5.10
C GLU A 18 -9.24 0.29 -6.12
N TYR A 19 -8.30 -0.60 -5.83
CA TYR A 19 -7.31 -1.00 -6.80
C TYR A 19 -8.01 -1.65 -8.00
N ASN A 20 -7.63 -1.26 -9.21
CA ASN A 20 -8.14 -1.95 -10.39
C ASN A 20 -7.58 -3.38 -10.49
N LYS A 21 -8.15 -4.19 -11.40
CA LYS A 21 -7.73 -5.60 -11.57
C LYS A 21 -6.23 -5.77 -11.83
N GLN A 22 -5.60 -4.85 -12.56
CA GLN A 22 -4.16 -4.92 -12.85
C GLN A 22 -3.32 -4.63 -11.60
N GLN A 23 -3.70 -3.60 -10.83
CA GLN A 23 -3.06 -3.26 -9.58
C GLN A 23 -3.18 -4.41 -8.57
N MET A 24 -4.37 -5.00 -8.44
CA MET A 24 -4.60 -6.12 -7.53
C MET A 24 -3.77 -7.35 -7.91
N ARG A 25 -3.65 -7.69 -9.20
CA ARG A 25 -2.76 -8.78 -9.64
C ARG A 25 -1.31 -8.54 -9.24
N LYS A 26 -0.78 -7.32 -9.49
CA LYS A 26 0.60 -6.98 -9.12
C LYS A 26 0.82 -7.07 -7.61
N ILE A 27 -0.15 -6.63 -6.81
CA ILE A 27 -0.11 -6.76 -5.34
C ILE A 27 -0.05 -8.25 -4.95
N MET A 28 -0.97 -9.08 -5.48
CA MET A 28 -1.02 -10.51 -5.15
C MET A 28 0.25 -11.26 -5.55
N ASP A 29 0.81 -10.95 -6.73
CA ASP A 29 2.02 -11.60 -7.23
C ASP A 29 3.26 -11.23 -6.38
N ALA A 30 3.35 -9.98 -5.91
CA ALA A 30 4.41 -9.56 -4.99
C ALA A 30 4.24 -10.14 -3.57
N ALA A 31 3.00 -10.36 -3.12
CA ALA A 31 2.71 -10.87 -1.78
C ALA A 31 2.90 -12.38 -1.64
N ARG A 32 2.57 -13.16 -2.68
CA ARG A 32 2.57 -14.64 -2.62
C ARG A 32 3.88 -15.25 -2.11
N PRO A 33 5.08 -14.83 -2.56
CA PRO A 33 6.33 -15.36 -2.03
C PRO A 33 6.54 -15.06 -0.54
N CYS A 34 5.98 -13.97 -0.03
CA CYS A 34 6.13 -13.55 1.36
C CYS A 34 5.30 -14.41 2.32
N TYR A 35 4.12 -14.85 1.91
CA TYR A 35 3.34 -15.82 2.68
C TYR A 35 4.12 -17.12 2.89
N GLN A 36 4.77 -17.61 1.83
CA GLN A 36 5.60 -18.82 1.90
C GLN A 36 6.86 -18.60 2.74
N LYS A 37 7.58 -17.50 2.50
CA LYS A 37 8.86 -17.20 3.18
C LYS A 37 8.69 -17.00 4.69
N LEU A 38 7.59 -16.39 5.12
CA LEU A 38 7.34 -16.00 6.51
C LEU A 38 6.40 -16.96 7.24
N ASP A 39 6.06 -18.09 6.61
CA ASP A 39 5.14 -19.09 7.14
C ASP A 39 3.84 -18.42 7.65
N ILE A 40 3.20 -17.66 6.77
CA ILE A 40 1.92 -17.00 7.03
C ILE A 40 0.83 -17.87 6.39
N PRO A 41 -0.23 -18.21 7.14
CA PRO A 41 -1.38 -18.93 6.59
C PRO A 41 -1.98 -18.22 5.38
N THR A 42 -2.34 -18.97 4.34
CA THR A 42 -2.89 -18.40 3.09
C THR A 42 -4.26 -17.75 3.26
N ASP A 43 -4.97 -18.07 4.34
CA ASP A 43 -6.24 -17.46 4.76
C ASP A 43 -6.05 -16.24 5.70
N SER A 44 -4.81 -15.85 6.01
CA SER A 44 -4.54 -14.66 6.82
C SER A 44 -4.93 -13.36 6.10
N ASP A 45 -5.56 -12.45 6.85
CA ASP A 45 -5.97 -11.11 6.42
C ASP A 45 -4.81 -10.11 6.25
N MET A 46 -3.55 -10.53 6.46
CA MET A 46 -2.35 -9.71 6.44
C MET A 46 -2.29 -8.76 5.23
N LEU A 47 -2.45 -9.32 4.02
CA LEU A 47 -2.38 -8.52 2.80
C LEU A 47 -3.52 -7.51 2.70
N GLU A 48 -4.75 -7.90 3.06
CA GLU A 48 -5.89 -6.99 3.01
C GLU A 48 -5.68 -5.82 3.98
N ARG A 49 -5.27 -6.12 5.21
CA ARG A 49 -4.97 -5.11 6.23
C ARG A 49 -3.92 -4.12 5.74
N LEU A 50 -2.83 -4.61 5.15
CA LEU A 50 -1.76 -3.75 4.64
C LEU A 50 -2.15 -2.98 3.38
N ALA A 51 -2.84 -3.61 2.43
CA ALA A 51 -3.23 -2.98 1.16
C ALA A 51 -4.20 -1.80 1.35
N TYR A 52 -4.98 -1.82 2.43
CA TYR A 52 -5.96 -0.79 2.77
C TYR A 52 -5.67 -0.02 4.05
N ARG A 53 -4.50 -0.24 4.67
CA ARG A 53 -4.10 0.33 5.97
C ARG A 53 -5.17 0.15 7.07
N LYS A 54 -5.78 -1.04 7.12
CA LYS A 54 -6.76 -1.42 8.16
C LYS A 54 -6.03 -2.13 9.29
N ASN A 55 -6.13 -1.61 10.53
CA ASN A 55 -5.61 -2.27 11.73
C ASN A 55 -4.13 -2.70 11.62
N VAL A 56 -3.27 -1.84 11.09
CA VAL A 56 -1.82 -2.10 11.01
C VAL A 56 -1.22 -1.91 12.41
N THR A 57 -0.46 -2.90 12.89
CA THR A 57 0.11 -2.91 14.25
C THR A 57 1.63 -2.76 14.27
N TYR A 58 2.29 -2.99 13.13
CA TYR A 58 3.75 -3.05 13.01
C TYR A 58 4.38 -4.09 13.95
N SER A 59 3.71 -5.23 14.13
CA SER A 59 4.37 -6.41 14.70
C SER A 59 5.60 -6.79 13.85
N GLU A 60 6.56 -7.49 14.44
CA GLU A 60 7.77 -7.93 13.73
C GLU A 60 7.43 -8.64 12.42
N LYS A 61 6.52 -9.63 12.46
CA LYS A 61 6.05 -10.37 11.29
C LYS A 61 5.34 -9.48 10.25
N GLU A 62 4.63 -8.42 10.68
CA GLU A 62 4.05 -7.44 9.75
C GLU A 62 5.12 -6.62 9.04
N VAL A 63 6.13 -6.14 9.76
CA VAL A 63 7.22 -5.34 9.18
C VAL A 63 8.07 -6.20 8.25
N GLU A 64 8.33 -7.46 8.61
CA GLU A 64 8.99 -8.42 7.73
C GLU A 64 8.18 -8.69 6.46
N PHE A 65 6.86 -8.82 6.58
CA PHE A 65 5.98 -8.98 5.43
C PHE A 65 6.00 -7.73 4.54
N MET A 66 5.94 -6.53 5.13
CA MET A 66 6.05 -5.27 4.39
C MET A 66 7.37 -5.21 3.61
N LEU A 67 8.50 -5.48 4.26
CA LEU A 67 9.80 -5.46 3.59
C LEU A 67 9.86 -6.50 2.47
N CYS A 68 9.45 -7.74 2.75
CA CYS A 68 9.40 -8.80 1.74
C CYS A 68 8.54 -8.40 0.54
N PHE A 69 7.35 -7.85 0.80
CA PHE A 69 6.43 -7.41 -0.24
C PHE A 69 7.08 -6.31 -1.09
N GLN A 70 7.67 -5.31 -0.47
CA GLN A 70 8.30 -4.18 -1.17
C GLN A 70 9.48 -4.63 -2.03
N GLN A 71 10.27 -5.60 -1.57
CA GLN A 71 11.33 -6.24 -2.35
C GLN A 71 10.77 -6.97 -3.58
N ASN A 72 9.77 -7.84 -3.40
CA ASN A 72 9.16 -8.58 -4.51
C ASN A 72 8.39 -7.68 -5.49
N PHE A 73 7.87 -6.56 -4.99
CA PHE A 73 7.21 -5.56 -5.82
C PHE A 73 8.19 -4.75 -6.67
N GLY A 74 9.49 -4.81 -6.35
CA GLY A 74 10.54 -4.09 -7.05
C GLY A 74 10.66 -2.62 -6.63
N LEU A 75 10.34 -2.30 -5.37
CA LEU A 75 10.50 -0.94 -4.84
C LEU A 75 11.94 -0.59 -4.50
N TYR A 76 12.85 -1.56 -4.52
CA TYR A 76 14.26 -1.34 -4.27
C TYR A 76 15.07 -1.65 -5.52
N ASP A 77 16.13 -0.87 -5.77
CA ASP A 77 17.16 -1.21 -6.75
C ASP A 77 18.17 -2.22 -6.18
N THR A 78 19.20 -2.54 -6.97
CA THR A 78 20.27 -3.48 -6.56
C THR A 78 21.15 -2.96 -5.43
N GLU A 79 21.15 -1.66 -5.18
CA GLU A 79 21.88 -1.00 -4.09
C GLU A 79 21.00 -0.85 -2.83
N GLY A 80 19.72 -1.23 -2.93
CA GLY A 80 18.74 -1.14 -1.86
C GLY A 80 18.04 0.22 -1.78
N ASN A 81 18.27 1.15 -2.71
CA ASN A 81 17.58 2.43 -2.73
C ASN A 81 16.15 2.28 -3.25
N LEU A 82 15.26 3.15 -2.78
CA LEU A 82 13.88 3.20 -3.23
C LEU A 82 13.79 3.64 -4.69
N ARG A 83 12.91 2.98 -5.43
CA ARG A 83 12.60 3.22 -6.84
C ARG A 83 11.30 4.02 -7.00
N PRO A 84 11.35 5.37 -7.04
CA PRO A 84 10.14 6.20 -7.15
C PRO A 84 9.38 5.94 -8.45
N ASP A 85 10.08 5.62 -9.54
CA ASP A 85 9.52 5.25 -10.83
C ASP A 85 8.57 4.05 -10.71
N ALA A 86 8.96 3.00 -10.00
CA ALA A 86 8.14 1.80 -9.81
C ALA A 86 6.83 2.10 -9.05
N MET A 87 6.88 3.02 -8.09
CA MET A 87 5.70 3.47 -7.32
C MET A 87 4.77 4.32 -8.19
N VAL A 88 5.32 5.26 -8.97
CA VAL A 88 4.55 6.12 -9.88
C VAL A 88 3.87 5.27 -10.95
N GLU A 89 4.58 4.34 -11.59
CA GLU A 89 4.02 3.45 -12.60
C GLU A 89 2.84 2.63 -12.10
N PHE A 90 2.90 2.16 -10.85
CA PHE A 90 1.80 1.44 -10.23
C PHE A 90 0.56 2.34 -10.02
N CYS A 91 0.77 3.56 -9.54
CA CYS A 91 -0.31 4.53 -9.33
C CYS A 91 -0.97 4.93 -10.66
N MET A 92 -0.16 5.15 -11.70
CA MET A 92 -0.63 5.53 -13.05
C MET A 92 -1.42 4.44 -13.78
N LYS A 93 -1.55 3.24 -13.20
CA LYS A 93 -2.56 2.27 -13.69
C LYS A 93 -3.99 2.73 -13.41
N ASN A 94 -4.20 3.66 -12.48
CA ASN A 94 -5.48 4.33 -12.29
C ASN A 94 -5.53 5.62 -13.13
N PRO A 95 -6.38 5.69 -14.17
CA PRO A 95 -6.44 6.85 -15.08
C PRO A 95 -6.99 8.11 -14.41
N LYS A 96 -7.53 8.02 -13.19
CA LYS A 96 -8.06 9.17 -12.45
C LYS A 96 -6.99 9.94 -11.66
N MET A 97 -5.78 9.39 -11.54
CA MET A 97 -4.72 10.02 -10.76
C MET A 97 -3.95 11.05 -11.59
N ASP A 98 -3.64 12.20 -10.98
CA ASP A 98 -2.74 13.19 -11.58
C ASP A 98 -1.28 12.72 -11.44
N ARG A 99 -0.57 12.61 -12.57
CA ARG A 99 0.81 12.12 -12.60
C ARG A 99 1.76 13.03 -11.82
N THR A 100 1.62 14.34 -11.95
CA THR A 100 2.52 15.31 -11.33
C THR A 100 2.38 15.26 -9.82
N GLN A 101 1.15 15.30 -9.30
CA GLN A 101 0.87 15.21 -7.87
C GLN A 101 1.39 13.90 -7.26
N VAL A 102 1.14 12.76 -7.93
CA VAL A 102 1.62 11.46 -7.47
C VAL A 102 3.15 11.41 -7.47
N THR A 103 3.80 11.93 -8.52
CA THR A 103 5.26 11.94 -8.64
C THR A 103 5.91 12.79 -7.56
N GLU A 104 5.40 14.00 -7.32
CA GLU A 104 5.91 14.90 -6.29
C GLU A 104 5.80 14.29 -4.89
N ALA A 105 4.64 13.72 -4.57
CA ALA A 105 4.41 13.11 -3.27
C ALA A 105 5.25 11.83 -3.06
N ILE A 106 5.40 10.98 -4.08
CA ILE A 106 6.31 9.83 -4.01
C ILE A 106 7.76 10.28 -3.82
N ASN A 107 8.23 11.27 -4.58
CA ASN A 107 9.59 11.79 -4.44
C ASN A 107 9.83 12.37 -3.05
N LEU A 108 8.84 13.07 -2.48
CA LEU A 108 8.93 13.56 -1.10
C LEU A 108 9.05 12.42 -0.10
N CYS A 109 8.28 11.34 -0.28
CA CYS A 109 8.38 10.16 0.57
C CYS A 109 9.73 9.46 0.46
N VAL A 110 10.23 9.26 -0.77
CA VAL A 110 11.55 8.67 -1.00
C VAL A 110 12.64 9.52 -0.36
N LYS A 111 12.64 10.84 -0.56
CA LYS A 111 13.62 11.76 0.06
C LYS A 111 13.67 11.65 1.59
N LYS A 112 12.53 11.44 2.24
CA LYS A 112 12.44 11.31 3.71
C LYS A 112 12.89 9.94 4.23
N CYS A 113 12.79 8.89 3.40
CA CYS A 113 12.92 7.51 3.87
C CYS A 113 14.17 6.80 3.36
N ASN A 114 14.75 7.24 2.23
CA ASN A 114 15.78 6.47 1.53
C ASN A 114 17.06 6.26 2.34
N ASP A 115 17.38 7.16 3.26
CA ASP A 115 18.60 7.05 4.08
C ASP A 115 18.36 6.32 5.41
N LEU A 116 17.13 5.88 5.67
CA LEU A 116 16.78 5.15 6.89
C LEU A 116 17.27 3.70 6.84
N PRO A 117 17.52 3.06 8.00
CA PRO A 117 17.76 1.61 8.08
C PRO A 117 16.64 0.82 7.39
N LEU A 118 16.98 -0.31 6.75
CA LEU A 118 16.06 -1.00 5.83
C LEU A 118 14.67 -1.32 6.40
N LEU A 119 14.59 -1.86 7.62
CA LEU A 119 13.30 -2.16 8.26
C LEU A 119 12.50 -0.89 8.60
N GLU A 120 13.19 0.14 9.07
CA GLU A 120 12.54 1.44 9.35
C GLU A 120 12.07 2.10 8.05
N ARG A 121 12.89 2.04 7.00
CA ARG A 121 12.57 2.51 5.64
C ARG A 121 11.31 1.84 5.13
N ALA A 122 11.20 0.51 5.23
CA ALA A 122 10.03 -0.23 4.77
C ALA A 122 8.74 0.23 5.45
N ARG A 123 8.79 0.48 6.76
CA ARG A 123 7.66 1.05 7.51
C ARG A 123 7.37 2.50 7.10
N LYS A 124 8.39 3.35 7.05
CA LYS A 124 8.20 4.79 6.83
C LYS A 124 7.77 5.13 5.40
N ILE A 125 8.24 4.37 4.40
CA ILE A 125 7.76 4.54 3.02
C ILE A 125 6.31 4.10 2.87
N TYR A 126 5.90 3.03 3.58
CA TYR A 126 4.51 2.58 3.64
C TYR A 126 3.61 3.67 4.23
N ASP A 127 3.98 4.22 5.39
CA ASP A 127 3.22 5.29 6.04
C ASP A 127 3.10 6.52 5.15
N CYS A 128 4.23 7.00 4.62
CA CYS A 128 4.25 8.19 3.79
C CYS A 128 3.42 8.01 2.51
N PHE A 129 3.45 6.83 1.89
CA PHE A 129 2.61 6.53 0.73
C PHE A 129 1.12 6.66 1.07
N PHE A 130 0.65 6.04 2.16
CA PHE A 130 -0.76 6.10 2.52
C PHE A 130 -1.21 7.47 3.03
N ASP A 131 -0.35 8.18 3.77
CA ASP A 131 -0.61 9.56 4.19
C ASP A 131 -0.75 10.49 2.98
N SER A 132 0.09 10.29 1.95
CA SER A 132 0.03 11.06 0.70
C SER A 132 -1.15 10.66 -0.17
N LYS A 133 -1.52 9.37 -0.18
CA LYS A 133 -2.64 8.84 -0.97
C LYS A 133 -3.98 9.45 -0.58
N GLN A 134 -4.15 9.84 0.69
CA GLN A 134 -5.36 10.55 1.14
C GLN A 134 -5.56 11.91 0.45
N ALA A 135 -4.49 12.50 -0.10
CA ALA A 135 -4.55 13.79 -0.80
C ALA A 135 -4.74 13.66 -2.33
N TRP A 136 -4.77 12.43 -2.87
CA TRP A 136 -4.88 12.17 -4.33
C TRP A 136 -6.31 11.84 -4.79
N PHE A 137 -7.27 11.85 -3.88
CA PHE A 137 -8.71 11.60 -4.09
C PHE A 137 -9.54 12.64 -3.34
#